data_AF-A0A136KTR2-F1
#
_entry.id   AF-A0A136KTR2-F1
#
_cell.length_a   1.000
_cell.length_b   1.000
_cell.length_c   1.000
_cell.angle_alpha   90.00
_cell.angle_beta   90.00
_cell.angle_gamma   90.00
#
_symmetry.space_group_name_H-M   'P 1'
#
loop_
_entity.id
_entity.type
_entity.pdbx_description
1 polymer ?
#
loop_
_entity_poly.entity_id
_entity_poly.type
_entity_poly.pdbx_seq_one_letter_code
_entity_poly.pdbx_strand_id
1 'polypeptide(L)'
;MRTMSKTRLLGFRFLLAVVIAMSMVFIVTPVEACGCGIYIPLDGEASVSEELVLIRWDGQTEDIIVTLGVLGGSSEAAVIFPVPAQADVKLADAEIFDALQELTKPITKKRIALLPVLLAGAPPDSAVTLLSRQKLGPFDVSTLAATDADALSNWLAENGYNLAPEVTAALEPYVQMNWYYVAVRLSPEAGSNELTGELDPLWITFDYDKIIYPMRLSALARDSLTVFMYVLADHRVQKPMSFGYEDVQFADWVEPASLESDSPLAPFITKKMFLTKIVEQIYQPETITNDYIFEFATTDETFHLVNYQYIYDIGGIPFFFLIPAGILLMLFILVIGGIWIIVKLIRKYA
;
A
#
# COMPACT_ATOMS: atom_id res chain seq x y z
N MET A 1 9.91 -53.54 47.56
CA MET A 1 11.21 -52.85 47.42
C MET A 1 11.86 -53.23 46.09
N ARG A 2 11.88 -52.34 45.11
CA ARG A 2 12.79 -52.44 43.95
C ARG A 2 13.50 -51.11 43.84
N THR A 3 14.66 -51.03 44.48
CA THR A 3 15.57 -49.89 44.47
C THR A 3 16.07 -49.68 43.04
N MET A 4 15.51 -48.69 42.35
CA MET A 4 16.09 -48.21 41.09
C MET A 4 17.52 -47.73 41.38
N SER A 5 18.51 -48.30 40.70
CA SER A 5 19.91 -47.94 40.92
C SER A 5 20.12 -46.46 40.57
N LYS A 6 20.86 -45.75 41.43
CA LYS A 6 21.13 -44.31 41.32
C LYS A 6 21.72 -43.89 39.95
N THR A 7 22.32 -44.83 39.21
CA THR A 7 22.88 -44.64 37.88
C THR A 7 21.83 -44.45 36.77
N ARG A 8 20.66 -45.09 36.84
CA ARG A 8 19.60 -44.89 35.84
C ARG A 8 18.83 -43.58 36.03
N LEU A 9 18.73 -43.09 37.26
CA LEU A 9 18.11 -41.80 37.56
C LEU A 9 18.97 -40.62 37.09
N LEU A 10 20.30 -40.78 37.12
CA LEU A 10 21.25 -39.75 36.68
C LEU A 10 21.25 -39.63 35.14
N GLY A 11 21.22 -40.75 34.42
CA GLY A 11 21.11 -40.76 32.97
C GLY A 11 19.80 -40.16 32.45
N PHE A 12 18.68 -40.43 33.13
CA PHE A 12 17.38 -39.85 32.78
C PHE A 12 17.34 -38.33 33.04
N ARG A 13 17.95 -37.86 34.12
CA ARG A 13 18.08 -36.42 34.41
C ARG A 13 18.98 -35.70 33.42
N PHE A 14 20.05 -36.34 32.96
CA PHE A 14 20.93 -35.78 31.94
C PHE A 14 20.24 -35.73 30.57
N LEU A 15 19.48 -36.77 30.20
CA LEU A 15 18.72 -36.80 28.96
C LEU A 15 17.58 -35.78 28.97
N LEU A 16 16.89 -35.61 30.11
CA LEU A 16 15.86 -34.59 30.29
C LEU A 16 16.45 -33.18 30.29
N ALA A 17 17.63 -32.96 30.89
CA ALA A 17 18.32 -31.67 30.84
C ALA A 17 18.81 -31.32 29.43
N VAL A 18 19.27 -32.29 28.64
CA VAL A 18 19.63 -32.09 27.23
C VAL A 18 18.39 -31.79 26.39
N VAL A 19 17.26 -32.50 26.61
CA VAL A 19 15.99 -32.19 25.92
C VAL A 19 15.44 -30.82 26.30
N ILE A 20 15.55 -30.41 27.56
CA ILE A 20 15.13 -29.07 28.01
C ILE A 20 16.06 -27.99 27.45
N ALA A 21 17.37 -28.20 27.46
CA ALA A 21 18.36 -27.29 26.87
C ALA A 21 18.24 -27.19 25.33
N MET A 22 17.78 -28.26 24.67
CA MET A 22 17.52 -28.28 23.23
C MET A 22 16.11 -27.81 22.86
N SER A 23 15.20 -27.70 23.84
CA SER A 23 13.89 -27.04 23.72
C SER A 23 13.92 -25.55 24.04
N MET A 24 15.06 -25.01 24.45
CA MET A 24 15.37 -23.57 24.33
C MET A 24 15.70 -23.26 22.87
N VAL A 25 14.78 -23.64 21.97
CA VAL A 25 14.67 -23.08 20.65
C VAL A 25 14.25 -21.64 20.90
N PHE A 26 15.14 -20.71 20.57
CA PHE A 26 14.80 -19.29 20.49
C PHE A 26 13.46 -19.19 19.76
N ILE A 27 12.45 -18.64 20.44
CA ILE A 27 11.26 -18.15 19.74
C ILE A 27 11.77 -16.92 18.98
N VAL A 28 12.35 -17.18 17.81
CA VAL A 28 12.63 -16.12 16.84
C VAL A 28 11.26 -15.77 16.32
N THR A 29 10.70 -14.69 16.85
CA THR A 29 9.50 -14.11 16.26
C THR A 29 9.84 -13.80 14.80
N PRO A 30 8.99 -14.20 13.84
CA PRO A 30 9.21 -13.80 12.47
C PRO A 30 9.14 -12.28 12.43
N VAL A 31 10.27 -11.63 12.14
CA VAL A 31 10.26 -10.20 11.89
C VAL A 31 9.74 -10.01 10.48
N GLU A 32 8.55 -9.44 10.38
CA GLU A 32 7.89 -9.16 9.12
C GLU A 32 8.44 -7.82 8.61
N ALA A 33 9.40 -7.84 7.67
CA ALA A 33 9.75 -6.60 7.00
C ALA A 33 8.67 -6.27 5.99
N CYS A 34 8.26 -5.01 5.95
CA CYS A 34 7.34 -4.54 4.93
C CYS A 34 7.63 -3.07 4.68
N GLY A 35 7.66 -2.71 3.39
CA GLY A 35 7.57 -1.35 2.88
C GLY A 35 8.52 -0.32 3.49
N CYS A 36 9.58 0.06 2.76
CA CYS A 36 10.63 1.07 3.07
C CYS A 36 11.32 1.06 4.44
N GLY A 37 10.78 0.30 5.39
CA GLY A 37 11.20 0.08 6.74
C GLY A 37 10.90 -1.36 7.16
N ILE A 38 10.98 -1.62 8.47
CA ILE A 38 10.66 -2.93 9.04
C ILE A 38 9.68 -2.71 10.17
N TYR A 39 8.50 -3.34 10.05
CA TYR A 39 7.51 -3.41 11.11
C TYR A 39 7.82 -4.60 12.02
N ILE A 40 8.26 -4.31 13.24
CA ILE A 40 8.66 -5.31 14.22
C ILE A 40 7.56 -5.37 15.28
N PRO A 41 6.67 -6.37 15.26
CA PRO A 41 5.77 -6.57 16.40
C PRO A 41 6.62 -6.87 17.63
N LEU A 42 6.47 -6.06 18.68
CA LEU A 42 7.11 -6.30 19.98
C LEU A 42 6.31 -7.32 20.79
N ASP A 43 5.04 -7.51 20.44
CA ASP A 43 4.17 -8.59 20.89
C ASP A 43 3.16 -9.01 19.80
N GLY A 44 2.61 -10.21 19.93
CA GLY A 44 1.61 -10.74 18.97
C GLY A 44 2.16 -11.08 17.58
N GLU A 45 1.25 -11.23 16.62
CA GLU A 45 1.55 -11.44 15.20
C GLU A 45 0.85 -10.34 14.37
N ALA A 46 1.57 -9.77 13.42
CA ALA A 46 1.06 -8.77 12.50
C ALA A 46 1.87 -8.76 11.21
N SER A 47 1.19 -8.51 10.10
CA SER A 47 1.75 -8.30 8.77
C SER A 47 1.30 -6.94 8.22
N VAL A 48 1.94 -6.47 7.15
CA VAL A 48 1.55 -5.24 6.46
C VAL A 48 1.23 -5.57 5.02
N SER A 49 0.04 -5.19 4.55
CA SER A 49 -0.45 -5.55 3.21
C SER A 49 -0.38 -4.42 2.18
N GLU A 50 -0.36 -3.18 2.66
CA GLU A 50 -0.43 -1.99 1.81
C GLU A 50 0.46 -0.88 2.37
N GLU A 51 1.03 -0.10 1.45
CA GLU A 51 1.93 1.00 1.77
C GLU A 51 1.56 2.21 0.91
N LEU A 52 1.29 3.33 1.56
CA LEU A 52 1.01 4.60 0.90
C LEU A 52 2.10 5.60 1.26
N VAL A 53 2.70 6.21 0.25
CA VAL A 53 3.78 7.17 0.41
C VAL A 53 3.53 8.43 -0.41
N LEU A 54 3.74 9.59 0.22
CA LEU A 54 3.97 10.86 -0.45
C LEU A 54 5.45 11.23 -0.29
N ILE A 55 6.12 11.48 -1.41
CA ILE A 55 7.48 12.00 -1.47
C ILE A 55 7.38 13.42 -2.02
N ARG A 56 7.85 14.41 -1.27
CA ARG A 56 7.91 15.79 -1.73
C ARG A 56 9.35 16.27 -1.72
N TRP A 57 9.84 16.73 -2.86
CA TRP A 57 11.21 17.22 -3.01
C TRP A 57 11.23 18.62 -3.61
N ASP A 58 12.02 19.51 -3.02
CA ASP A 58 12.04 20.93 -3.40
C ASP A 58 13.35 21.44 -3.99
N GLY A 59 14.29 20.53 -4.29
CA GLY A 59 15.62 20.86 -4.80
C GLY A 59 16.74 20.54 -3.81
N GLN A 60 16.42 20.47 -2.52
CA GLN A 60 17.41 20.27 -1.45
C GLN A 60 16.89 19.39 -0.32
N THR A 61 15.61 19.51 0.03
CA THR A 61 15.00 18.77 1.13
C THR A 61 13.96 17.80 0.57
N GLU A 62 13.96 16.59 1.12
CA GLU A 62 12.96 15.56 0.87
C GLU A 62 12.09 15.35 2.10
N ASP A 63 10.78 15.37 1.88
CA ASP A 63 9.76 14.97 2.83
C ASP A 63 9.21 13.61 2.39
N ILE A 64 9.29 12.60 3.26
CA ILE A 64 8.61 11.32 3.09
C ILE A 64 7.48 11.25 4.10
N ILE A 65 6.25 11.12 3.59
CA ILE A 65 5.07 10.86 4.39
C ILE A 65 4.66 9.43 4.08
N VAL A 66 4.61 8.57 5.09
CA VAL A 66 4.32 7.14 4.90
C VAL A 66 3.28 6.67 5.90
N THR A 67 2.34 5.86 5.41
CA THR A 67 1.46 5.04 6.26
C THR A 67 1.49 3.59 5.80
N LEU A 68 1.29 2.70 6.77
CA LEU A 68 1.29 1.26 6.60
C LEU A 68 -0.10 0.72 6.95
N GLY A 69 -0.64 -0.16 6.11
CA GLY A 69 -1.83 -0.95 6.40
C GLY A 69 -1.46 -2.23 7.12
N VAL A 70 -1.70 -2.31 8.43
CA VAL A 70 -1.35 -3.44 9.29
C VAL A 70 -2.53 -4.43 9.37
N LEU A 71 -2.25 -5.70 9.09
CA LEU A 71 -3.14 -6.83 9.34
C LEU A 71 -2.60 -7.61 10.54
N GLY A 72 -3.24 -7.52 11.70
CA GLY A 72 -2.76 -8.21 12.89
C GLY A 72 -3.34 -7.68 14.17
N GLY A 73 -2.73 -8.11 15.29
CA GLY A 73 -3.17 -7.81 16.65
C GLY A 73 -2.03 -7.46 17.62
N SER A 74 -0.90 -6.96 17.12
CA SER A 74 0.21 -6.54 18.00
C SER A 74 -0.22 -5.34 18.84
N SER A 75 -0.03 -5.35 20.16
CA SER A 75 -0.30 -4.19 21.01
C SER A 75 0.85 -3.18 21.01
N GLU A 76 2.02 -3.58 20.50
CA GLU A 76 3.18 -2.73 20.37
C GLU A 76 4.04 -3.15 19.17
N ALA A 77 4.60 -2.18 18.46
CA ALA A 77 5.50 -2.44 17.35
C ALA A 77 6.59 -1.38 17.21
N ALA A 78 7.57 -1.67 16.37
CA ALA A 78 8.59 -0.71 15.97
C ALA A 78 8.70 -0.62 14.46
N VAL A 79 8.87 0.59 13.94
CA VAL A 79 9.20 0.82 12.52
C VAL A 79 10.61 1.38 12.44
N ILE A 80 11.48 0.70 11.71
CA ILE A 80 12.83 1.19 11.41
C ILE A 80 12.87 1.64 9.95
N PHE A 81 13.22 2.90 9.70
CA PHE A 81 13.26 3.51 8.38
C PHE A 81 14.66 4.07 8.10
N PRO A 82 15.41 3.53 7.12
CA PRO A 82 16.70 4.07 6.70
C PRO A 82 16.53 5.41 5.99
N VAL A 83 17.35 6.41 6.31
CA VAL A 83 17.35 7.72 5.67
C VAL A 83 18.77 8.16 5.32
N PRO A 84 19.01 8.82 4.17
CA PRO A 84 20.36 9.16 3.71
C PRO A 84 21.02 10.27 4.52
N ALA A 85 20.26 11.03 5.30
CA ALA A 85 20.73 12.12 6.14
C ALA A 85 19.95 12.17 7.46
N GLN A 86 20.44 12.95 8.43
CA GLN A 86 19.74 13.15 9.69
C GLN A 86 18.34 13.72 9.44
N ALA A 87 17.31 13.07 10.02
CA ALA A 87 15.92 13.41 9.78
C ALA A 87 15.22 14.03 11.00
N ASP A 88 14.24 14.90 10.74
CA ASP A 88 13.19 15.30 11.67
C ASP A 88 11.95 14.42 11.43
N VAL A 89 11.22 14.06 12.50
CA VAL A 89 10.11 13.11 12.41
C VAL A 89 8.93 13.58 13.26
N LYS A 90 7.74 13.56 12.68
CA LYS A 90 6.48 13.90 13.36
C LYS A 90 5.30 13.18 12.70
N LEU A 91 4.09 13.32 13.25
CA LEU A 91 2.87 12.85 12.57
C LEU A 91 2.45 13.84 11.49
N ALA A 92 2.01 13.31 10.35
CA ALA A 92 1.29 14.08 9.35
C ALA A 92 -0.20 14.13 9.67
N ASP A 93 -0.94 14.89 8.87
CA ASP A 93 -2.40 14.87 8.94
C ASP A 93 -2.93 13.49 8.53
N ALA A 94 -3.86 12.94 9.32
CA ALA A 94 -4.42 11.61 9.10
C ALA A 94 -5.18 11.50 7.77
N GLU A 95 -5.73 12.60 7.23
CA GLU A 95 -6.53 12.61 6.01
C GLU A 95 -5.69 12.89 4.74
N ILE A 96 -4.37 13.00 4.87
CA ILE A 96 -3.48 13.37 3.75
C ILE A 96 -3.63 12.44 2.54
N PHE A 97 -3.73 11.12 2.76
CA PHE A 97 -3.86 10.15 1.68
C PHE A 97 -5.28 10.09 1.10
N ASP A 98 -6.30 10.41 1.90
CA ASP A 98 -7.67 10.56 1.39
C ASP A 98 -7.74 11.76 0.43
N ALA A 99 -7.09 12.86 0.80
CA ALA A 99 -6.99 14.04 -0.06
C ALA A 99 -6.20 13.77 -1.34
N LEU A 100 -5.08 13.02 -1.27
CA LEU A 100 -4.33 12.59 -2.47
C LEU A 100 -5.15 11.67 -3.37
N GLN A 101 -5.91 10.74 -2.79
CA GLN A 101 -6.78 9.85 -3.55
C GLN A 101 -7.90 10.59 -4.28
N GLU A 102 -8.57 11.54 -3.62
CA GLU A 102 -9.60 12.34 -4.28
C GLU A 102 -8.99 13.25 -5.36
N LEU A 103 -7.83 13.85 -5.10
CA LEU A 103 -7.12 14.69 -6.08
C LEU A 103 -6.70 13.90 -7.33
N THR A 104 -6.31 12.64 -7.16
CA THR A 104 -5.78 11.78 -8.24
C THR A 104 -6.79 10.77 -8.78
N LYS A 105 -8.06 10.96 -8.46
CA LYS A 105 -9.16 10.09 -8.84
C LYS A 105 -9.27 9.91 -10.37
N PRO A 106 -9.49 8.68 -10.86
CA PRO A 106 -9.68 8.44 -12.28
C PRO A 106 -10.88 9.21 -12.86
N ILE A 107 -10.70 9.74 -14.07
CA ILE A 107 -11.78 10.37 -14.82
C ILE A 107 -12.77 9.29 -15.27
N THR A 108 -14.00 9.38 -14.78
CA THR A 108 -15.06 8.45 -15.19
C THR A 108 -15.71 8.92 -16.49
N LYS A 109 -15.57 8.15 -17.57
CA LYS A 109 -16.28 8.38 -18.85
C LYS A 109 -17.38 7.35 -19.04
N LYS A 110 -18.61 7.83 -19.22
CA LYS A 110 -19.77 6.98 -19.50
C LYS A 110 -19.80 6.61 -20.99
N ARG A 111 -19.92 5.32 -21.30
CA ARG A 111 -20.15 4.82 -22.67
C ARG A 111 -21.42 3.99 -22.70
N ILE A 112 -22.27 4.22 -23.70
CA ILE A 112 -23.45 3.40 -23.94
C ILE A 112 -22.99 2.10 -24.60
N ALA A 113 -23.18 0.97 -23.93
CA ALA A 113 -22.95 -0.34 -24.51
C ALA A 113 -24.25 -0.80 -25.20
N LEU A 114 -24.22 -0.93 -26.53
CA LEU A 114 -25.37 -1.36 -27.32
C LEU A 114 -25.66 -2.88 -27.22
N LEU A 115 -24.75 -3.67 -26.64
CA LEU A 115 -24.96 -5.09 -26.32
C LEU A 115 -24.38 -5.40 -24.94
N PRO A 116 -25.05 -6.24 -24.11
CA PRO A 116 -24.41 -6.84 -22.95
C PRO A 116 -23.33 -7.79 -23.46
N VAL A 117 -22.06 -7.46 -23.26
CA VAL A 117 -20.97 -8.41 -23.49
C VAL A 117 -21.04 -9.41 -22.34
N LEU A 118 -21.67 -10.57 -22.56
CA LEU A 118 -21.75 -11.68 -21.61
C LEU A 118 -20.36 -12.29 -21.23
N LEU A 119 -19.26 -11.70 -21.68
CA LEU A 119 -17.89 -12.19 -21.49
C LEU A 119 -16.89 -11.10 -21.08
N ALA A 120 -17.33 -9.87 -20.82
CA ALA A 120 -16.44 -8.83 -20.30
C ALA A 120 -16.43 -8.94 -18.78
N GLY A 121 -15.43 -9.63 -18.23
CA GLY A 121 -15.09 -9.48 -16.82
C GLY A 121 -14.97 -8.00 -16.51
N ALA A 122 -15.61 -7.54 -15.43
CA ALA A 122 -15.41 -6.19 -14.94
C ALA A 122 -13.90 -5.98 -14.80
N PRO A 123 -13.34 -4.83 -15.24
CA PRO A 123 -11.97 -4.52 -14.88
C PRO A 123 -11.88 -4.61 -13.36
N PRO A 124 -10.82 -5.24 -12.81
CA PRO A 124 -10.63 -5.24 -11.38
C PRO A 124 -10.62 -3.77 -10.92
N ASP A 125 -11.59 -3.40 -10.09
CA ASP A 125 -11.52 -2.15 -9.35
C ASP A 125 -10.33 -2.31 -8.41
N SER A 126 -9.16 -1.80 -8.82
CA SER A 126 -8.00 -1.61 -7.94
C SER A 126 -8.24 -0.39 -7.03
N ALA A 127 -9.45 -0.26 -6.50
CA ALA A 127 -9.78 0.75 -5.53
C ALA A 127 -9.18 0.32 -4.19
N VAL A 128 -8.19 1.07 -3.72
CA VAL A 128 -7.66 0.96 -2.35
C VAL A 128 -8.86 1.13 -1.42
N THR A 129 -9.20 0.06 -0.71
CA THR A 129 -10.33 0.08 0.21
C THR A 129 -9.77 0.39 1.58
N LEU A 130 -10.06 1.57 2.12
CA LEU A 130 -9.63 1.95 3.46
C LEU A 130 -10.14 0.92 4.49
N LEU A 131 -9.23 0.09 4.99
CA LEU A 131 -9.48 -0.87 6.05
C LEU A 131 -9.32 -0.15 7.39
N SER A 132 -10.32 0.63 7.83
CA SER A 132 -10.41 1.28 9.15
C SER A 132 -9.12 1.95 9.69
N ARG A 133 -9.09 3.28 9.76
CA ARG A 133 -7.92 4.00 10.30
C ARG A 133 -7.74 3.80 11.81
N GLN A 134 -6.50 3.57 12.23
CA GLN A 134 -6.10 3.37 13.61
C GLN A 134 -5.16 4.48 14.07
N LYS A 135 -5.61 5.23 15.07
CA LYS A 135 -4.80 6.26 15.70
C LYS A 135 -3.68 5.67 16.53
N LEU A 136 -2.52 6.28 16.39
CA LEU A 136 -1.34 5.97 17.19
C LEU A 136 -1.38 6.77 18.49
N GLY A 137 -1.02 6.10 19.59
CA GLY A 137 -0.72 6.75 20.85
C GLY A 137 0.55 7.59 20.79
N PRO A 138 1.04 8.13 21.91
CA PRO A 138 2.34 8.79 21.93
C PRO A 138 3.41 7.79 21.46
N PHE A 139 4.10 8.14 20.39
CA PHE A 139 5.20 7.35 19.82
C PHE A 139 6.52 7.93 20.32
N ASP A 140 7.51 7.04 20.48
CA ASP A 140 8.88 7.43 20.80
C ASP A 140 9.72 7.34 19.53
N VAL A 141 10.36 8.45 19.15
CA VAL A 141 11.24 8.51 17.98
C VAL A 141 12.69 8.59 18.45
N SER A 142 13.50 7.68 17.92
CA SER A 142 14.94 7.74 18.02
C SER A 142 15.55 7.82 16.62
N THR A 143 16.33 8.86 16.35
CA THR A 143 17.15 8.94 15.13
C THR A 143 18.57 8.51 15.47
N LEU A 144 19.07 7.52 14.73
CA LEU A 144 20.34 6.84 14.98
C LEU A 144 21.30 7.08 13.83
N ALA A 145 22.56 7.27 14.16
CA ALA A 145 23.67 7.14 13.23
C ALA A 145 24.47 5.91 13.64
N ALA A 146 24.70 4.98 12.72
CA ALA A 146 25.52 3.81 12.97
C ALA A 146 26.64 3.74 11.94
N THR A 147 27.86 3.55 12.43
CA THR A 147 29.05 3.35 11.58
C THR A 147 29.37 1.87 11.39
N ASP A 148 28.64 0.99 12.07
CA ASP A 148 28.84 -0.45 12.11
C ASP A 148 27.49 -1.16 12.35
N ALA A 149 27.26 -2.29 11.66
CA ALA A 149 26.00 -3.01 11.70
C ALA A 149 25.77 -3.72 13.05
N ASP A 150 26.82 -4.21 13.69
CA ASP A 150 26.74 -4.80 15.02
C ASP A 150 26.42 -3.71 16.06
N ALA A 151 27.00 -2.51 15.92
CA ALA A 151 26.66 -1.37 16.79
C ALA A 151 25.18 -0.95 16.66
N LEU A 152 24.64 -0.91 15.44
CA LEU A 152 23.21 -0.66 15.21
C LEU A 152 22.35 -1.75 15.85
N SER A 153 22.67 -3.02 15.58
CA SER A 153 21.93 -4.17 16.09
C SER A 153 21.94 -4.23 17.62
N ASN A 154 23.09 -3.95 18.25
CA ASN A 154 23.21 -3.91 19.70
C ASN A 154 22.39 -2.78 20.32
N TRP A 155 22.45 -1.56 19.76
CA TRP A 155 21.64 -0.44 20.26
C TRP A 155 20.15 -0.77 20.15
N LEU A 156 19.73 -1.35 19.03
CA LEU A 156 18.36 -1.77 18.80
C LEU A 156 17.92 -2.81 19.85
N ALA A 157 18.72 -3.86 20.07
CA ALA A 157 18.43 -4.89 21.07
C ALA A 157 18.35 -4.31 22.51
N GLU A 158 19.27 -3.41 22.87
CA GLU A 158 19.29 -2.74 24.19
C GLU A 158 18.04 -1.88 24.43
N ASN A 159 17.44 -1.33 23.36
CA ASN A 159 16.23 -0.51 23.43
C ASN A 159 14.94 -1.31 23.17
N GLY A 160 15.02 -2.65 23.15
CA GLY A 160 13.89 -3.55 23.03
C GLY A 160 13.51 -3.92 21.58
N TYR A 161 14.29 -3.48 20.60
CA TYR A 161 14.12 -3.81 19.19
C TYR A 161 14.93 -5.07 18.85
N ASN A 162 14.34 -6.24 19.05
CA ASN A 162 15.00 -7.51 18.73
C ASN A 162 14.90 -7.79 17.22
N LEU A 163 15.98 -7.52 16.49
CA LEU A 163 16.05 -7.80 15.05
C LEU A 163 16.31 -9.28 14.78
N ALA A 164 15.59 -9.84 13.80
CA ALA A 164 15.95 -11.12 13.22
C ALA A 164 17.28 -10.99 12.43
N PRO A 165 18.10 -12.06 12.33
CA PRO A 165 19.36 -12.01 11.59
C PRO A 165 19.21 -11.54 10.14
N GLU A 166 18.11 -11.90 9.48
CA GLU A 166 17.79 -11.51 8.10
C GLU A 166 17.61 -9.99 7.97
N VAL A 167 17.03 -9.36 9.00
CA VAL A 167 16.84 -7.91 9.09
C VAL A 167 18.17 -7.20 9.25
N THR A 168 19.03 -7.68 10.14
CA THR A 168 20.37 -7.11 10.32
C THR A 168 21.16 -7.17 9.02
N ALA A 169 21.07 -8.28 8.27
CA ALA A 169 21.71 -8.40 6.96
C ALA A 169 21.12 -7.43 5.91
N ALA A 170 19.80 -7.20 5.92
CA ALA A 170 19.16 -6.26 5.02
C ALA A 170 19.51 -4.78 5.33
N LEU A 171 19.89 -4.46 6.57
CA LEU A 171 20.32 -3.13 6.99
C LEU A 171 21.79 -2.83 6.64
N GLU A 172 22.61 -3.86 6.43
CA GLU A 172 24.06 -3.74 6.17
C GLU A 172 24.40 -2.80 4.99
N PRO A 173 23.71 -2.83 3.84
CA PRO A 173 23.97 -1.89 2.74
C PRO A 173 23.85 -0.43 3.17
N TYR A 174 22.89 -0.10 4.03
CA TYR A 174 22.70 1.28 4.51
C TYR A 174 23.80 1.71 5.47
N VAL A 175 24.35 0.80 6.27
CA VAL A 175 25.50 1.09 7.14
C VAL A 175 26.71 1.44 6.27
N GLN A 176 26.94 0.66 5.21
CA GLN A 176 28.04 0.91 4.26
C GLN A 176 27.87 2.26 3.53
N MET A 177 26.63 2.71 3.34
CA MET A 177 26.31 4.01 2.77
C MET A 177 26.38 5.16 3.78
N ASN A 178 26.66 4.89 5.07
CA ASN A 178 26.62 5.84 6.18
C ASN A 178 25.26 6.53 6.35
N TRP A 179 24.18 5.77 6.11
CA TRP A 179 22.83 6.26 6.33
C TRP A 179 22.49 6.31 7.81
N TYR A 180 21.47 7.10 8.12
CA TYR A 180 20.84 7.20 9.42
C TYR A 180 19.62 6.29 9.48
N TYR A 181 19.12 6.05 10.69
CA TYR A 181 17.96 5.18 10.92
C TYR A 181 16.99 5.90 11.82
N VAL A 182 15.76 6.05 11.35
CA VAL A 182 14.63 6.50 12.16
C VAL A 182 13.98 5.26 12.75
N ALA A 183 14.04 5.12 14.07
CA ALA A 183 13.33 4.09 14.81
C ALA A 183 12.13 4.73 15.51
N VAL A 184 10.92 4.24 15.21
CA VAL A 184 9.67 4.71 15.79
C VAL A 184 9.02 3.57 16.55
N ARG A 185 8.74 3.78 17.83
CA ARG A 185 7.98 2.84 18.66
C ARG A 185 6.50 3.21 18.62
N LEU A 186 5.67 2.26 18.23
CA LEU A 186 4.24 2.40 17.99
C LEU A 186 3.44 1.72 19.10
N SER A 187 2.40 2.41 19.56
CA SER A 187 1.41 1.87 20.49
C SER A 187 0.02 2.39 20.10
N PRO A 188 -1.06 1.63 20.34
CA PRO A 188 -2.42 2.12 20.11
C PRO A 188 -2.77 3.32 20.99
N GLU A 189 -3.61 4.23 20.50
CA GLU A 189 -4.19 5.28 21.35
C GLU A 189 -5.09 4.67 22.44
N ALA A 190 -5.26 5.39 23.56
CA ALA A 190 -6.12 4.99 24.68
C ALA A 190 -7.54 4.61 24.22
N GLY A 191 -7.88 3.32 24.29
CA GLY A 191 -9.18 2.77 23.89
C GLY A 191 -9.11 1.72 22.79
N SER A 192 -7.96 1.58 22.10
CA SER A 192 -7.62 0.40 21.32
C SER A 192 -6.59 -0.45 22.07
N ASN A 193 -6.61 -1.76 21.83
CA ASN A 193 -5.66 -2.70 22.44
C ASN A 193 -4.66 -3.26 21.42
N GLU A 194 -4.88 -3.03 20.13
CA GLU A 194 -4.17 -3.68 19.03
C GLU A 194 -3.92 -2.69 17.89
N LEU A 195 -2.78 -2.84 17.21
CA LEU A 195 -2.39 -2.12 15.99
C LEU A 195 -2.91 -2.91 14.78
N THR A 196 -3.93 -2.36 14.12
CA THR A 196 -4.61 -2.99 12.99
C THR A 196 -5.21 -1.91 12.09
N GLY A 197 -5.38 -2.19 10.80
CA GLY A 197 -5.83 -1.21 9.82
C GLY A 197 -4.73 -0.22 9.40
N GLU A 198 -5.15 0.92 8.83
CA GLU A 198 -4.22 1.97 8.38
C GLU A 198 -3.71 2.80 9.55
N LEU A 199 -2.39 2.89 9.74
CA LEU A 199 -1.78 3.68 10.81
C LEU A 199 -1.81 5.19 10.52
N ASP A 200 -1.67 6.01 11.56
CA ASP A 200 -1.46 7.45 11.35
C ASP A 200 -0.15 7.71 10.55
N PRO A 201 -0.14 8.62 9.57
CA PRO A 201 1.03 8.82 8.72
C PRO A 201 2.21 9.45 9.46
N LEU A 202 3.41 8.91 9.24
CA LEU A 202 4.67 9.49 9.69
C LEU A 202 5.20 10.46 8.64
N TRP A 203 5.60 11.66 9.05
CA TRP A 203 6.30 12.66 8.23
C TRP A 203 7.77 12.73 8.65
N ILE A 204 8.63 12.30 7.76
CA ILE A 204 10.09 12.26 7.89
C ILE A 204 10.69 13.30 6.93
N THR A 205 11.54 14.20 7.43
CA THR A 205 12.15 15.28 6.64
C THR A 205 13.66 15.23 6.74
N PHE A 206 14.37 15.25 5.62
CA PHE A 206 15.85 15.26 5.58
C PHE A 206 16.40 15.95 4.33
N ASP A 207 17.65 16.40 4.41
CA ASP A 207 18.33 17.03 3.27
C ASP A 207 18.95 15.97 2.33
N TYR A 208 18.57 15.99 1.06
CA TYR A 208 19.11 15.08 0.05
C TYR A 208 19.00 15.66 -1.38
N ASP A 209 20.01 15.41 -2.21
CA ASP A 209 20.13 15.99 -3.55
C ASP A 209 19.38 15.21 -4.65
N LYS A 210 18.71 14.13 -4.26
CA LYS A 210 17.94 13.25 -5.14
C LYS A 210 16.60 12.93 -4.51
N ILE A 211 15.68 12.47 -5.35
CA ILE A 211 14.39 11.94 -4.89
C ILE A 211 14.57 10.45 -4.65
N ILE A 212 14.43 9.97 -3.41
CA ILE A 212 14.69 8.59 -3.03
C ILE A 212 13.56 8.00 -2.18
N TYR A 213 13.30 6.71 -2.36
CA TYR A 213 12.46 5.95 -1.47
C TYR A 213 13.15 4.63 -1.11
N PRO A 214 13.52 4.42 0.16
CA PRO A 214 14.15 3.18 0.59
C PRO A 214 13.22 2.00 0.29
N MET A 215 13.74 0.90 -0.24
CA MET A 215 12.94 -0.30 -0.54
C MET A 215 13.64 -1.60 -0.17
N ARG A 216 14.95 -1.59 0.10
CA ARG A 216 15.70 -2.85 0.32
C ARG A 216 15.15 -3.68 1.48
N LEU A 217 14.62 -3.04 2.52
CA LEU A 217 14.02 -3.77 3.65
C LEU A 217 12.72 -4.48 3.26
N SER A 218 11.96 -3.95 2.30
CA SER A 218 10.77 -4.60 1.75
C SER A 218 11.06 -5.94 1.08
N ALA A 219 12.33 -6.24 0.79
CA ALA A 219 12.73 -7.54 0.24
C ALA A 219 12.45 -8.73 1.18
N LEU A 220 12.27 -8.48 2.48
CA LEU A 220 11.94 -9.55 3.44
C LEU A 220 10.43 -9.72 3.65
N ALA A 221 9.59 -8.98 2.92
CA ALA A 221 8.16 -9.21 2.92
C ALA A 221 7.84 -10.61 2.38
N ARG A 222 6.91 -11.32 3.03
CA ARG A 222 6.53 -12.69 2.68
C ARG A 222 5.43 -12.75 1.63
N ASP A 223 4.51 -11.80 1.71
CA ASP A 223 3.35 -11.69 0.84
C ASP A 223 3.58 -10.63 -0.25
N SER A 224 2.72 -10.64 -1.26
CA SER A 224 2.74 -9.59 -2.28
C SER A 224 2.51 -8.22 -1.66
N LEU A 225 3.29 -7.23 -2.08
CA LEU A 225 3.21 -5.85 -1.62
C LEU A 225 2.66 -4.95 -2.72
N THR A 226 1.75 -4.05 -2.38
CA THR A 226 1.37 -2.94 -3.27
C THR A 226 1.81 -1.62 -2.68
N VAL A 227 2.60 -0.87 -3.46
CA VAL A 227 3.14 0.44 -3.05
C VAL A 227 2.44 1.53 -3.86
N PHE A 228 1.77 2.44 -3.16
CA PHE A 228 1.12 3.63 -3.75
C PHE A 228 2.01 4.84 -3.53
N MET A 229 2.72 5.26 -4.58
CA MET A 229 3.66 6.37 -4.54
C MET A 229 3.06 7.63 -5.15
N TYR A 230 3.03 8.70 -4.37
CA TYR A 230 2.75 10.06 -4.83
C TYR A 230 4.05 10.84 -4.76
N VAL A 231 4.50 11.40 -5.88
CA VAL A 231 5.73 12.19 -5.92
C VAL A 231 5.42 13.62 -6.35
N LEU A 232 5.68 14.57 -5.45
CA LEU A 232 5.61 16.02 -5.66
C LEU A 232 7.01 16.57 -5.89
N ALA A 233 7.26 17.08 -7.09
CA ALA A 233 8.54 17.73 -7.42
C ALA A 233 8.33 18.90 -8.40
N ASP A 234 9.41 19.57 -8.79
CA ASP A 234 9.34 20.68 -9.76
C ASP A 234 9.03 20.21 -11.19
N HIS A 235 9.23 18.93 -11.50
CA HIS A 235 8.96 18.31 -12.80
C HIS A 235 8.35 16.92 -12.63
N ARG A 236 7.72 16.42 -13.70
CA ARG A 236 7.24 15.04 -13.75
C ARG A 236 8.38 14.08 -13.49
N VAL A 237 8.15 13.11 -12.62
CA VAL A 237 9.13 12.07 -12.32
C VAL A 237 8.86 10.81 -13.13
N GLN A 238 9.90 10.01 -13.29
CA GLN A 238 9.87 8.63 -13.75
C GLN A 238 10.69 7.77 -12.78
N LYS A 239 10.37 6.48 -12.74
CA LYS A 239 11.09 5.51 -11.92
C LYS A 239 11.83 4.53 -12.84
N PRO A 240 13.16 4.67 -13.01
CA PRO A 240 13.91 3.84 -13.97
C PRO A 240 13.96 2.34 -13.62
N MET A 241 13.66 1.98 -12.36
CA MET A 241 13.73 0.62 -11.85
C MET A 241 12.38 0.19 -11.26
N SER A 242 11.93 -1.01 -11.63
CA SER A 242 10.68 -1.62 -11.14
C SER A 242 10.99 -3.05 -10.70
N PHE A 243 10.41 -3.48 -9.58
CA PHE A 243 10.46 -4.84 -9.07
C PHE A 243 9.13 -5.58 -9.27
N GLY A 244 8.10 -4.86 -9.70
CA GLY A 244 6.77 -5.38 -9.96
C GLY A 244 6.13 -4.80 -11.21
N TYR A 245 4.80 -4.89 -11.27
CA TYR A 245 3.98 -4.23 -12.28
C TYR A 245 3.74 -2.78 -11.88
N GLU A 246 4.37 -1.86 -12.60
CA GLU A 246 4.22 -0.43 -12.42
C GLU A 246 3.10 0.14 -13.30
N ASP A 247 2.27 1.00 -12.72
CA ASP A 247 1.20 1.74 -13.39
C ASP A 247 1.19 3.21 -12.95
N VAL A 248 1.39 4.13 -13.90
CA VAL A 248 1.24 5.57 -13.66
C VAL A 248 -0.23 5.91 -13.78
N GLN A 249 -0.88 6.30 -12.68
CA GLN A 249 -2.31 6.56 -12.64
C GLN A 249 -2.68 8.04 -12.71
N PHE A 250 -1.74 8.92 -12.40
CA PHE A 250 -1.91 10.37 -12.45
C PHE A 250 -0.58 11.08 -12.69
N ALA A 251 -0.58 12.15 -13.48
CA ALA A 251 0.54 13.03 -13.70
C ALA A 251 -0.02 14.42 -14.08
N ASP A 252 0.00 15.40 -13.18
CA ASP A 252 -0.42 16.77 -13.52
C ASP A 252 0.15 17.80 -12.55
N TRP A 253 0.07 19.06 -12.94
CA TRP A 253 0.42 20.19 -12.10
C TRP A 253 -0.64 20.40 -11.01
N VAL A 254 -0.16 20.68 -9.80
CA VAL A 254 -0.99 21.06 -8.65
C VAL A 254 -0.46 22.37 -8.09
N GLU A 255 -1.37 23.26 -7.69
CA GLU A 255 -1.03 24.59 -7.21
C GLU A 255 -1.74 24.87 -5.88
N PRO A 256 -1.16 25.70 -4.98
CA PRO A 256 -1.81 26.02 -3.71
C PRO A 256 -3.22 26.58 -3.90
N ALA A 257 -3.45 27.34 -4.98
CA ALA A 257 -4.73 27.94 -5.30
C ALA A 257 -5.82 26.94 -5.72
N SER A 258 -5.46 25.69 -6.07
CA SER A 258 -6.43 24.63 -6.38
C SER A 258 -6.85 23.81 -5.16
N LEU A 259 -6.24 24.04 -3.99
CA LEU A 259 -6.56 23.33 -2.77
C LEU A 259 -7.68 24.02 -1.99
N GLU A 260 -8.47 23.23 -1.27
CA GLU A 260 -9.38 23.73 -0.25
C GLU A 260 -8.58 24.41 0.89
N SER A 261 -9.22 25.38 1.58
CA SER A 261 -8.53 26.25 2.55
C SER A 261 -7.95 25.50 3.76
N ASP A 262 -8.52 24.35 4.09
CA ASP A 262 -8.13 23.44 5.17
C ASP A 262 -7.53 22.12 4.66
N SER A 263 -7.10 22.08 3.39
CA SER A 263 -6.56 20.86 2.80
C SER A 263 -5.33 20.33 3.57
N PRO A 264 -5.28 19.03 3.89
CA PRO A 264 -4.10 18.41 4.51
C PRO A 264 -2.87 18.42 3.59
N LEU A 265 -3.04 18.75 2.30
CA LEU A 265 -1.94 18.90 1.32
C LEU A 265 -1.28 20.28 1.35
N ALA A 266 -1.88 21.26 2.02
CA ALA A 266 -1.38 22.64 2.03
C ALA A 266 0.07 22.80 2.53
N PRO A 267 0.56 22.02 3.53
CA PRO A 267 1.97 22.09 3.94
C PRO A 267 2.97 21.65 2.86
N PHE A 268 2.55 20.81 1.91
CA PHE A 268 3.43 20.17 0.93
C PHE A 268 3.40 20.88 -0.43
N ILE A 269 2.25 21.43 -0.80
CA ILE A 269 2.04 22.15 -2.06
C ILE A 269 2.11 23.65 -1.77
N THR A 270 3.33 24.15 -1.57
CA THR A 270 3.61 25.57 -1.25
C THR A 270 3.82 26.44 -2.48
N LYS A 271 4.07 25.81 -3.63
CA LYS A 271 4.21 26.41 -4.96
C LYS A 271 3.56 25.50 -6.00
N LYS A 272 3.52 25.93 -7.26
CA LYS A 272 3.18 25.04 -8.38
C LYS A 272 4.18 23.89 -8.42
N MET A 273 3.70 22.67 -8.30
CA MET A 273 4.51 21.44 -8.32
C MET A 273 3.84 20.41 -9.23
N PHE A 274 4.63 19.48 -9.76
CA PHE A 274 4.14 18.38 -10.55
C PHE A 274 3.90 17.16 -9.64
N LEU A 275 2.66 16.65 -9.62
CA LEU A 275 2.29 15.45 -8.89
C LEU A 275 2.25 14.25 -9.84
N THR A 276 3.01 13.21 -9.52
CA THR A 276 2.99 11.92 -10.24
C THR A 276 2.54 10.82 -9.28
N LYS A 277 1.46 10.10 -9.62
CA LYS A 277 1.00 8.91 -8.89
C LYS A 277 1.43 7.66 -9.64
N ILE A 278 2.19 6.83 -8.96
CA ILE A 278 2.72 5.56 -9.45
C ILE A 278 2.23 4.47 -8.49
N VAL A 279 1.59 3.44 -9.02
CA VAL A 279 1.19 2.26 -8.26
C VAL A 279 2.05 1.10 -8.73
N GLU A 280 2.69 0.41 -7.81
CA GLU A 280 3.49 -0.76 -8.14
C GLU A 280 3.03 -1.98 -7.34
N GLN A 281 2.69 -3.05 -8.07
CA GLN A 281 2.33 -4.35 -7.50
C GLN A 281 3.52 -5.29 -7.58
N ILE A 282 4.10 -5.63 -6.43
CA ILE A 282 5.28 -6.49 -6.30
C ILE A 282 4.82 -7.86 -5.82
N TYR A 283 4.79 -8.83 -6.73
CA TYR A 283 4.37 -10.20 -6.42
C TYR A 283 5.47 -11.04 -5.74
N GLN A 284 6.74 -10.65 -5.91
CA GLN A 284 7.91 -11.35 -5.39
C GLN A 284 8.85 -10.34 -4.71
N PRO A 285 8.58 -9.96 -3.45
CA PRO A 285 9.37 -8.96 -2.74
C PRO A 285 10.86 -9.30 -2.67
N GLU A 286 11.22 -10.59 -2.65
CA GLU A 286 12.62 -11.04 -2.62
C GLU A 286 13.47 -10.56 -3.82
N THR A 287 12.83 -10.05 -4.88
CA THR A 287 13.50 -9.45 -6.05
C THR A 287 13.97 -8.01 -5.84
N ILE A 288 13.51 -7.36 -4.76
CA ILE A 288 13.89 -6.00 -4.42
C ILE A 288 15.35 -5.99 -3.99
N THR A 289 16.19 -5.33 -4.79
CA THR A 289 17.66 -5.31 -4.59
C THR A 289 18.22 -3.90 -4.42
N ASN A 290 17.37 -2.88 -4.57
CA ASN A 290 17.77 -1.48 -4.53
C ASN A 290 16.61 -0.61 -4.04
N ASP A 291 16.94 0.62 -3.67
CA ASP A 291 16.00 1.67 -3.34
C ASP A 291 15.48 2.32 -4.63
N TYR A 292 14.27 2.89 -4.58
CA TYR A 292 13.77 3.67 -5.70
C TYR A 292 14.45 5.02 -5.74
N ILE A 293 15.04 5.35 -6.88
CA ILE A 293 15.54 6.69 -7.18
C ILE A 293 14.67 7.22 -8.31
N PHE A 294 14.02 8.35 -8.06
CA PHE A 294 13.19 9.00 -9.06
C PHE A 294 14.02 10.01 -9.84
N GLU A 295 13.81 10.03 -11.15
CA GLU A 295 14.46 10.96 -12.06
C GLU A 295 13.40 11.83 -12.73
N PHE A 296 13.78 13.01 -13.22
CA PHE A 296 12.88 13.79 -14.03
C PHE A 296 12.67 13.16 -15.40
N ALA A 297 11.41 13.05 -15.80
CA ALA A 297 11.03 12.65 -17.13
C ALA A 297 11.51 13.69 -18.15
N THR A 298 11.65 13.25 -19.41
CA THR A 298 12.05 14.16 -20.49
C THR A 298 11.05 15.29 -20.75
N THR A 299 9.79 15.10 -20.37
CA THR A 299 8.69 16.06 -20.54
C THR A 299 7.69 15.99 -19.39
N ASP A 300 7.09 17.13 -19.05
CA ASP A 300 5.98 17.25 -18.10
C ASP A 300 4.62 16.91 -18.75
N GLU A 301 4.55 15.81 -19.50
CA GLU A 301 3.30 15.36 -20.13
C GLU A 301 2.28 14.99 -19.05
N THR A 302 1.06 15.50 -19.17
CA THR A 302 0.00 15.23 -18.19
C THR A 302 -0.73 13.92 -18.52
N PHE A 303 -1.15 13.20 -17.49
CA PHE A 303 -1.85 11.93 -17.61
C PHE A 303 -2.89 11.76 -16.50
N HIS A 304 -4.07 11.28 -16.86
CA HIS A 304 -5.15 10.99 -15.92
C HIS A 304 -5.72 9.62 -16.29
N LEU A 305 -5.76 8.67 -15.35
CA LEU A 305 -6.40 7.38 -15.57
C LEU A 305 -7.89 7.60 -15.93
N VAL A 306 -8.37 6.93 -16.97
CA VAL A 306 -9.76 7.05 -17.43
C VAL A 306 -10.49 5.72 -17.25
N ASN A 307 -11.47 5.70 -16.34
CA ASN A 307 -12.34 4.55 -16.13
C ASN A 307 -13.59 4.67 -17.00
N TYR A 308 -13.89 3.63 -17.79
CA TYR A 308 -15.10 3.58 -18.61
C TYR A 308 -16.23 2.89 -17.85
N GLN A 309 -17.29 3.65 -17.57
CA GLN A 309 -18.52 3.09 -17.03
C GLN A 309 -19.48 2.78 -18.18
N TYR A 310 -19.76 1.50 -18.40
CA TYR A 310 -20.71 1.07 -19.41
C TYR A 310 -22.14 1.20 -18.88
N ILE A 311 -22.93 2.02 -19.55
CA ILE A 311 -24.35 2.18 -19.27
C ILE A 311 -25.12 1.31 -20.26
N TYR A 312 -25.98 0.44 -19.73
CA TYR A 312 -26.85 -0.46 -20.49
C TYR A 312 -28.27 0.07 -20.59
N ASP A 313 -28.44 1.40 -20.58
CA ASP A 313 -29.71 2.09 -20.76
C ASP A 313 -29.62 3.09 -21.92
N ILE A 314 -30.77 3.36 -22.53
CA ILE A 314 -30.94 4.42 -23.51
C ILE A 314 -32.06 5.32 -22.98
N GLY A 315 -31.71 6.53 -22.55
CA GLY A 315 -32.69 7.49 -22.02
C GLY A 315 -33.40 7.02 -20.74
N GLY A 316 -32.70 6.27 -19.87
CA GLY A 316 -33.25 5.74 -18.62
C GLY A 316 -34.07 4.46 -18.76
N ILE A 317 -34.15 3.88 -19.98
CA ILE A 317 -34.76 2.57 -20.22
C ILE A 317 -33.66 1.52 -20.35
N PRO A 318 -33.55 0.56 -19.41
CA PRO A 318 -32.58 -0.51 -19.53
C PRO A 318 -32.81 -1.35 -20.79
N PHE A 319 -31.72 -1.72 -21.48
CA PHE A 319 -31.76 -2.40 -22.78
C PHE A 319 -32.56 -3.72 -22.76
N PHE A 320 -32.55 -4.43 -21.63
CA PHE A 320 -33.30 -5.66 -21.44
C PHE A 320 -34.83 -5.47 -21.44
N PHE A 321 -35.36 -4.25 -21.32
CA PHE A 321 -36.78 -3.96 -21.55
C PHE A 321 -37.11 -3.69 -23.02
N LEU A 322 -36.15 -3.23 -23.81
CA LEU A 322 -36.37 -2.89 -25.23
C LEU A 322 -36.50 -4.16 -26.09
N ILE A 323 -35.77 -5.23 -25.77
CA ILE A 323 -35.81 -6.49 -26.55
C ILE A 323 -37.19 -7.18 -26.45
N PRO A 324 -37.76 -7.43 -25.25
CA PRO A 324 -39.09 -8.05 -25.15
C PRO A 324 -40.19 -7.15 -25.72
N ALA A 325 -40.09 -5.83 -25.53
CA ALA A 325 -41.03 -4.88 -26.10
C ALA A 325 -41.02 -4.90 -27.64
N GLY A 326 -39.82 -4.96 -28.24
CA GLY A 326 -39.67 -5.10 -29.69
C GLY A 326 -40.24 -6.42 -30.22
N ILE A 327 -40.04 -7.53 -29.51
CA ILE A 327 -40.61 -8.84 -29.86
C ILE A 327 -42.15 -8.80 -29.77
N LEU A 328 -42.69 -8.26 -28.67
CA LEU A 328 -44.14 -8.11 -28.49
C LEU A 328 -44.76 -7.23 -29.57
N LEU A 329 -44.10 -6.13 -29.96
CA LEU A 329 -44.54 -5.28 -31.05
C LEU A 329 -44.55 -6.05 -32.38
N MET A 330 -43.49 -6.82 -32.68
CA MET A 330 -43.41 -7.62 -33.90
C MET A 330 -44.51 -8.69 -33.94
N LEU A 331 -44.75 -9.39 -32.84
CA LEU A 331 -45.84 -10.37 -32.71
C LEU A 331 -47.19 -9.70 -32.88
N PHE A 332 -47.41 -8.52 -32.29
CA PHE A 332 -48.63 -7.76 -32.44
C PHE A 332 -48.89 -7.35 -33.90
N ILE A 333 -47.87 -6.87 -34.60
CA ILE A 333 -47.95 -6.54 -36.04
C ILE A 333 -48.27 -7.79 -36.87
N LEU A 334 -47.65 -8.94 -36.57
CA LEU A 334 -47.92 -10.20 -37.26
C LEU A 334 -49.36 -10.69 -37.02
N VAL A 335 -49.87 -10.56 -35.79
CA VAL A 335 -51.25 -10.92 -35.45
C VAL A 335 -52.24 -10.00 -36.18
N ILE A 336 -52.04 -8.68 -36.16
CA ILE A 336 -52.89 -7.73 -36.89
C ILE A 336 -52.84 -7.99 -38.40
N GLY A 337 -51.64 -8.20 -38.96
CA GLY A 337 -51.47 -8.53 -40.36
C GLY A 337 -52.18 -9.83 -40.74
N GLY A 338 -52.06 -10.87 -39.90
CA GLY A 338 -52.76 -12.14 -40.07
C GLY A 338 -54.28 -11.98 -40.02
N ILE A 339 -54.81 -11.24 -39.04
CA ILE A 339 -56.25 -10.94 -38.93
C ILE A 339 -56.72 -10.17 -40.18
N TRP A 340 -55.98 -9.17 -40.64
CA TRP A 340 -56.33 -8.40 -41.84
C TRP A 340 -56.37 -9.28 -43.09
N ILE A 341 -55.41 -10.19 -43.26
CA ILE A 341 -55.39 -11.17 -44.36
C ILE A 341 -56.60 -12.10 -44.28
N ILE A 342 -56.93 -12.62 -43.10
CA ILE A 342 -58.09 -13.50 -42.88
C ILE A 342 -59.40 -12.77 -43.22
N VAL A 343 -59.59 -11.55 -42.74
CA VAL A 343 -60.78 -10.72 -43.04
C VAL A 343 -60.90 -10.45 -44.55
N LYS A 344 -59.76 -10.17 -45.22
CA LYS A 344 -59.73 -9.95 -46.66
C LYS A 344 -60.06 -11.22 -47.45
N LEU A 345 -59.63 -12.38 -46.99
CA LEU A 345 -59.98 -13.68 -47.57
C LEU A 345 -61.47 -13.98 -47.38
N ILE A 346 -62.02 -13.82 -46.17
CA ILE A 346 -63.45 -14.04 -45.90
C ILE A 346 -64.33 -13.15 -46.79
N ARG A 347 -63.99 -11.86 -46.96
CA ARG A 347 -64.70 -10.95 -47.87
C ARG A 347 -64.59 -11.30 -49.37
N LYS A 348 -63.62 -12.12 -49.76
CA LYS A 348 -63.43 -12.55 -51.15
C LYS A 348 -64.23 -13.82 -51.47
N TYR A 349 -64.60 -14.60 -50.45
CA TYR A 349 -65.31 -15.87 -50.56
C TYR A 349 -66.74 -15.86 -49.98
N ALA A 350 -67.14 -14.76 -49.34
CA ALA A 350 -68.53 -14.40 -49.06
C ALA A 350 -69.03 -13.47 -50.16
#